data_AF-A0A7C5Q4M7-F1
#
_entry.id   AF-A0A7C5Q4M7-F1
#
_cell.length_a   1.000
_cell.length_b   1.000
_cell.length_c   1.000
_cell.angle_alpha   90.00
_cell.angle_beta   90.00
_cell.angle_gamma   90.00
#
_symmetry.space_group_name_H-M   'P 1'
#
loop_
_entity.id
_entity.type
_entity.pdbx_description
1 polymer ?
#
loop_
_entity_poly.entity_id
_entity_poly.type
_entity_poly.pdbx_seq_one_letter_code
_entity_poly.pdbx_strand_id
1 'polypeptide(L)'
;MKRFLLWFRATFVSGLLAILPVGATVYIIWFLYRLVDGLVGENTPFGMTIERALGRWIPGLGFYVTIIIIILIGVITRNVFGRTLHYYFERIFLAVPGIRKMYGTLKEFTNALLNRKSSTSFKQVVMFEYPRPGINVIGLVTNEELGRLQDLTGEECV
;
A
#
# COMPACT_ATOMS: atom_id res chain seq x y z
N MET A 1 -14.28 -36.59 -13.77
CA MET A 1 -13.38 -35.64 -14.45
C MET A 1 -13.64 -34.16 -14.11
N LYS A 2 -14.88 -33.63 -14.16
CA LYS A 2 -15.16 -32.19 -13.88
C LYS A 2 -14.70 -31.69 -12.50
N ARG A 3 -14.84 -32.50 -11.43
CA ARG A 3 -14.40 -32.15 -10.06
C ARG A 3 -12.88 -31.98 -9.93
N PHE A 4 -12.10 -32.80 -10.63
CA PHE A 4 -10.64 -32.72 -10.64
C PHE A 4 -10.17 -31.43 -11.36
N LEU A 5 -10.81 -31.08 -12.48
CA LEU A 5 -10.51 -29.86 -13.22
C LEU A 5 -10.84 -28.60 -12.40
N LEU A 6 -11.95 -28.63 -11.65
CA LEU A 6 -12.36 -27.54 -10.75
C LEU A 6 -11.37 -27.36 -9.59
N TRP A 7 -10.91 -28.46 -8.99
CA TRP A 7 -9.90 -28.43 -7.93
C TRP A 7 -8.58 -27.87 -8.45
N PHE A 8 -8.09 -28.33 -9.60
CA PHE A 8 -6.86 -27.84 -10.20
C PHE A 8 -6.93 -26.33 -10.52
N ARG A 9 -8.03 -25.86 -11.11
CA ARG A 9 -8.24 -24.43 -11.39
C ARG A 9 -8.26 -23.61 -10.12
N ALA A 10 -8.95 -24.07 -9.07
CA ALA A 10 -9.00 -23.37 -7.80
C ALA A 10 -7.61 -23.27 -7.17
N THR A 11 -6.86 -24.36 -7.10
CA THR A 11 -5.51 -24.38 -6.52
C THR A 11 -4.53 -23.52 -7.33
N PHE A 12 -4.59 -23.55 -8.67
CA PHE A 12 -3.74 -22.70 -9.51
C PHE A 12 -4.06 -21.21 -9.32
N VAL A 13 -5.34 -20.83 -9.32
CA VAL A 13 -5.75 -19.43 -9.11
C VAL A 13 -5.35 -18.96 -7.71
N SER A 14 -5.53 -19.79 -6.68
CA SER A 14 -5.08 -19.48 -5.32
C SER A 14 -3.57 -19.27 -5.25
N GLY A 15 -2.77 -20.14 -5.88
CA GLY A 15 -1.31 -19.98 -5.94
C GLY A 15 -0.88 -18.73 -6.70
N LEU A 16 -1.54 -18.42 -7.83
CA LEU A 16 -1.26 -17.22 -8.61
C LEU A 16 -1.59 -15.95 -7.83
N LEU A 17 -2.73 -15.91 -7.13
CA LEU A 17 -3.12 -14.78 -6.28
C LEU A 17 -2.13 -14.59 -5.11
N ALA A 18 -1.58 -15.67 -4.56
CA ALA A 18 -0.61 -15.60 -3.48
C ALA A 18 0.73 -14.99 -3.93
N ILE A 19 1.21 -15.29 -5.14
CA ILE A 19 2.47 -14.73 -5.66
C ILE A 19 2.30 -13.34 -6.28
N LEU A 20 1.10 -12.98 -6.72
CA LEU A 20 0.77 -11.70 -7.35
C LEU A 20 1.37 -10.48 -6.64
N PRO A 21 1.24 -10.27 -5.31
CA PRO A 21 1.82 -9.11 -4.64
C PRO A 21 3.34 -9.04 -4.75
N VAL A 22 4.04 -10.17 -4.61
CA VAL A 22 5.51 -10.23 -4.71
C VAL A 22 5.96 -10.09 -6.17
N GLY A 23 5.25 -10.73 -7.10
CA GLY A 23 5.52 -10.59 -8.53
C GLY A 23 5.32 -9.15 -9.01
N ALA A 24 4.27 -8.48 -8.52
CA ALA A 24 3.99 -7.08 -8.83
C ALA A 24 5.12 -6.15 -8.33
N THR A 25 5.62 -6.33 -7.10
CA THR A 25 6.73 -5.49 -6.60
C THR A 25 8.01 -5.70 -7.40
N VAL A 26 8.38 -6.96 -7.68
CA VAL A 26 9.55 -7.28 -8.51
C VAL A 26 9.40 -6.69 -9.91
N TYR A 27 8.23 -6.80 -10.53
CA TYR A 27 7.95 -6.22 -11.84
C TYR A 27 8.08 -4.70 -11.84
N ILE A 28 7.53 -4.01 -10.83
CA ILE A 28 7.63 -2.55 -10.71
C ILE A 28 9.10 -2.12 -10.55
N ILE A 29 9.86 -2.79 -9.69
CA ILE A 29 11.29 -2.49 -9.50
C ILE A 29 12.05 -2.70 -10.80
N TRP A 30 11.80 -3.80 -11.51
CA TRP A 30 12.44 -4.08 -12.79
C TRP A 30 12.08 -3.07 -13.88
N PHE A 31 10.81 -2.65 -13.93
CA PHE A 31 10.33 -1.61 -14.83
C PHE A 31 11.02 -0.27 -14.55
N LEU A 32 11.07 0.14 -13.28
CA LEU A 32 11.77 1.36 -12.86
C LEU A 32 13.26 1.30 -13.18
N TYR A 33 13.90 0.17 -12.90
CA TYR A 33 15.30 -0.06 -13.27
C TYR A 33 15.52 0.16 -14.76
N ARG A 34 14.71 -0.45 -15.63
CA ARG A 34 14.84 -0.25 -17.09
C ARG A 34 14.63 1.20 -17.52
N LEU A 35 13.70 1.90 -16.88
CA LEU A 35 13.43 3.31 -17.18
C LEU A 35 14.65 4.18 -16.80
N VAL A 36 15.19 3.97 -15.61
CA VAL A 36 16.38 4.69 -15.12
C VAL A 36 17.62 4.33 -15.93
N ASP A 37 17.83 3.04 -16.22
CA ASP A 37 18.94 2.55 -17.03
C ASP A 37 18.86 3.07 -18.47
N GLY A 38 17.66 3.27 -19.02
CA GLY A 38 17.46 3.96 -20.29
C GLY A 38 17.87 5.44 -20.29
N LEU A 39 18.01 6.06 -19.11
CA LEU A 39 18.42 7.46 -18.95
C LEU A 39 19.88 7.60 -18.48
N VAL A 40 20.35 6.69 -17.62
CA VAL A 40 21.64 6.77 -16.90
C VAL A 40 22.60 5.63 -17.26
N GLY A 41 22.16 4.65 -18.06
CA GLY A 41 22.96 3.51 -18.49
C GLY A 41 24.12 3.89 -19.39
N GLU A 42 24.99 2.91 -19.64
CA GLU A 42 26.28 3.07 -20.35
C GLU A 42 26.14 3.79 -21.70
N ASN A 43 25.09 3.42 -22.43
CA ASN A 43 24.84 3.91 -23.79
C ASN A 43 24.12 5.28 -23.83
N THR A 44 23.91 5.95 -22.69
CA THR A 44 23.21 7.24 -22.64
C THR A 44 24.19 8.41 -22.58
N PRO A 45 23.78 9.63 -23.01
CA PRO A 45 24.63 10.81 -22.90
C PRO A 45 25.10 11.08 -21.46
N PHE A 46 24.26 10.74 -20.48
CA PHE A 46 24.58 10.88 -19.06
C PHE A 46 25.60 9.82 -18.61
N GLY A 47 25.41 8.55 -19.00
CA GLY A 47 26.36 7.46 -18.70
C GLY A 47 27.74 7.71 -19.30
N MET A 48 27.80 8.14 -20.57
CA MET A 48 29.07 8.51 -21.24
C MET A 48 29.76 9.70 -20.55
N THR A 49 29.01 10.66 -20.03
CA THR A 49 29.57 11.80 -19.29
C THR A 49 30.19 11.34 -17.97
N ILE A 50 29.51 10.43 -17.26
CA ILE A 50 29.99 9.83 -16.02
C ILE A 50 31.24 8.99 -16.28
N GLU A 51 31.24 8.18 -17.34
CA GLU A 51 32.39 7.37 -17.75
C GLU A 51 33.61 8.24 -18.07
N ARG A 52 33.43 9.34 -18.81
CA ARG A 52 34.50 10.30 -19.09
C ARG A 52 35.01 11.01 -17.84
N ALA A 53 34.13 11.31 -16.88
CA ALA A 53 34.51 11.96 -15.62
C ALA A 53 35.27 11.01 -14.68
N LEU A 54 34.91 9.73 -14.64
CA LEU A 54 35.50 8.72 -13.75
C LEU A 54 36.62 7.88 -14.40
N GLY A 55 36.80 8.01 -15.71
CA GLY A 55 37.78 7.27 -16.51
C GLY A 55 37.48 5.78 -16.66
N ARG A 56 36.31 5.31 -16.19
CA ARG A 56 35.84 3.92 -16.30
C ARG A 56 34.33 3.85 -16.10
N TRP A 57 33.71 2.87 -16.72
CA TRP A 57 32.31 2.55 -16.50
C TRP A 57 32.09 1.84 -15.16
N ILE A 58 31.01 2.19 -14.46
CA ILE A 58 30.58 1.52 -13.23
C ILE A 58 29.46 0.54 -13.58
N PRO A 59 29.72 -0.78 -13.58
CA PRO A 59 28.68 -1.76 -13.87
C PRO A 59 27.59 -1.69 -12.80
N GLY A 60 26.32 -1.64 -13.24
CA GLY A 60 25.17 -1.57 -12.35
C GLY A 60 24.82 -0.18 -11.81
N LEU A 61 25.40 0.90 -12.36
CA LEU A 61 25.06 2.28 -11.96
C LEU A 61 23.55 2.56 -11.97
N GLY A 62 22.84 2.12 -13.02
CA GLY A 62 21.39 2.27 -13.12
C GLY A 62 20.62 1.64 -11.96
N PHE A 63 21.11 0.52 -11.40
CA PHE A 63 20.49 -0.15 -10.26
C PHE A 63 20.63 0.67 -8.97
N TYR A 64 21.84 1.17 -8.68
CA TYR A 64 22.08 2.02 -7.51
C TYR A 64 21.25 3.32 -7.58
N VAL A 65 21.22 3.96 -8.74
CA VAL A 65 20.42 5.18 -8.96
C VAL A 65 18.93 4.90 -8.76
N THR A 66 18.43 3.76 -9.25
CA THR A 66 17.04 3.34 -9.03
C THR A 66 16.72 3.21 -7.54
N ILE A 67 17.60 2.57 -6.76
CA ILE A 67 17.43 2.44 -5.30
C ILE A 67 17.39 3.81 -4.63
N ILE A 68 18.32 4.70 -4.98
CA ILE A 68 18.39 6.06 -4.43
C ILE A 68 17.08 6.81 -4.72
N ILE A 69 16.57 6.73 -5.95
CA ILE A 69 15.30 7.36 -6.34
C ILE A 69 14.13 6.82 -5.50
N ILE A 70 14.04 5.50 -5.32
CA ILE A 70 12.98 4.88 -4.51
C ILE A 70 13.05 5.37 -3.06
N ILE A 71 14.25 5.43 -2.47
CA ILE A 71 14.44 5.93 -1.09
C ILE A 71 14.04 7.41 -1.00
N LEU A 72 14.47 8.24 -1.96
CA LEU A 72 14.13 9.67 -1.99
C LEU A 72 12.62 9.88 -2.07
N ILE A 73 11.93 9.13 -2.95
CA ILE A 73 10.47 9.16 -3.04
C ILE A 73 9.85 8.79 -1.69
N GLY A 74 10.32 7.72 -1.06
CA GLY A 74 9.83 7.28 0.26
C GLY A 74 10.00 8.34 1.35
N VAL A 75 11.17 9.01 1.39
CA VAL A 75 11.44 10.11 2.33
C VAL A 75 10.50 11.29 2.07
N ILE A 76 10.31 11.67 0.80
CA ILE A 76 9.40 12.75 0.41
C ILE A 76 7.98 12.40 0.86
N THR A 77 7.49 11.20 0.56
CA THR A 77 6.14 10.75 0.93
C THR A 77 5.91 10.75 2.45
N ARG A 78 6.93 10.44 3.26
CA ARG A 78 6.81 10.43 4.73
C ARG A 78 6.74 11.84 5.32
N ASN A 79 7.33 12.83 4.66
CA ASN A 79 7.37 14.20 5.17
C ASN A 79 6.04 14.94 4.97
N VAL A 80 5.78 15.98 5.76
CA VAL A 80 4.56 16.81 5.66
C VAL A 80 4.40 17.40 4.25
N PHE A 81 5.52 17.77 3.62
CA PHE A 81 5.56 18.21 2.22
C PHE A 81 5.03 17.14 1.24
N GLY A 82 5.32 15.87 1.49
CA GLY A 82 4.82 14.76 0.68
C GLY A 82 3.31 14.62 0.71
N ARG A 83 2.67 14.86 1.86
CA ARG A 83 1.19 14.83 1.97
C ARG A 83 0.56 15.91 1.08
N THR A 84 1.11 17.12 1.13
CA THR A 84 0.64 18.25 0.31
C THR A 84 0.86 17.98 -1.18
N LEU A 85 2.05 17.50 -1.55
CA LEU A 85 2.39 17.18 -2.93
C LEU A 85 1.51 16.06 -3.50
N HIS A 86 1.28 15.00 -2.71
CA HIS A 86 0.38 13.91 -3.08
C HIS A 86 -1.05 14.39 -3.33
N TYR A 87 -1.56 15.30 -2.48
CA TYR A 87 -2.89 15.89 -2.67
C TYR A 87 -3.00 16.67 -3.98
N TYR A 88 -1.98 17.45 -4.34
CA TYR A 88 -1.96 18.18 -5.62
C TYR A 88 -1.94 17.23 -6.82
N PHE A 89 -1.07 16.22 -6.81
CA PHE A 89 -1.01 15.23 -7.89
C PHE A 89 -2.34 14.50 -8.06
N GLU A 90 -2.92 14.04 -6.96
CA GLU A 90 -4.23 13.39 -6.98
C GLU A 90 -5.30 14.31 -7.58
N ARG A 91 -5.33 15.59 -7.19
CA ARG A 91 -6.28 16.55 -7.75
C ARG A 91 -6.09 16.75 -9.26
N ILE A 92 -4.84 16.75 -9.75
CA ILE A 92 -4.54 16.82 -11.19
C ILE A 92 -5.07 15.57 -11.91
N PHE A 93 -4.77 14.37 -11.41
CA PHE A 93 -5.23 13.12 -12.02
C PHE A 93 -6.76 12.98 -12.00
N LEU A 94 -7.42 13.46 -10.94
CA LEU A 94 -8.87 13.48 -10.84
C LEU A 94 -9.53 14.56 -11.69
N ALA A 95 -8.80 15.59 -12.11
CA ALA A 95 -9.32 16.65 -12.97
C ALA A 95 -9.38 16.23 -14.44
N VAL A 96 -8.53 15.29 -14.88
CA VAL A 96 -8.50 14.85 -16.28
C VAL A 96 -9.62 13.81 -16.53
N PRO A 97 -10.62 14.12 -17.38
CA PRO A 97 -11.66 13.16 -17.73
C PRO A 97 -11.05 11.93 -18.43
N GLY A 98 -11.52 10.74 -18.05
CA GLY A 98 -10.93 9.45 -18.45
C GLY A 98 -9.95 8.91 -17.38
N ILE A 99 -8.89 9.65 -17.07
CA ILE A 99 -7.87 9.24 -16.09
C ILE A 99 -8.45 9.16 -14.68
N ARG A 100 -9.37 10.07 -14.33
CA ARG A 100 -10.06 10.10 -13.03
C ARG A 100 -10.62 8.75 -12.61
N LYS A 101 -11.31 8.03 -13.51
CA LYS A 101 -11.94 6.73 -13.20
C LYS A 101 -10.88 5.67 -12.94
N MET A 102 -9.85 5.58 -13.80
CA MET A 102 -8.78 4.60 -13.65
C MET A 102 -7.98 4.81 -12.37
N TYR A 103 -7.56 6.05 -12.10
CA TYR A 103 -6.80 6.39 -10.89
C TYR A 103 -7.62 6.12 -9.62
N GLY A 104 -8.91 6.52 -9.62
CA GLY A 104 -9.82 6.26 -8.50
C GLY A 104 -9.98 4.77 -8.20
N THR A 105 -10.27 3.94 -9.19
CA THR A 105 -10.43 2.49 -9.02
C THR A 105 -9.13 1.82 -8.55
N LEU A 106 -7.97 2.21 -9.09
CA LEU A 106 -6.67 1.69 -8.66
C LEU A 106 -6.36 2.07 -7.21
N LYS A 107 -6.67 3.31 -6.82
CA LYS A 107 -6.47 3.79 -5.45
C LYS A 107 -7.38 3.04 -4.47
N GLU A 108 -8.65 2.87 -4.80
CA GLU A 108 -9.59 2.09 -3.99
C GLU A 108 -9.17 0.63 -3.86
N PHE A 109 -8.73 0.00 -4.95
CA PHE A 109 -8.23 -1.37 -4.91
C PHE A 109 -6.99 -1.50 -4.01
N THR A 110 -6.05 -0.57 -4.13
CA THR A 110 -4.84 -0.52 -3.29
C THR A 110 -5.20 -0.31 -1.82
N ASN A 111 -6.09 0.64 -1.52
CA ASN A 111 -6.60 0.88 -0.18
C ASN A 111 -7.30 -0.35 0.38
N ALA A 112 -8.13 -1.04 -0.41
CA ALA A 112 -8.81 -2.26 0.00
C ALA A 112 -7.84 -3.41 0.29
N LEU A 113 -6.72 -3.51 -0.43
CA LEU A 113 -5.67 -4.50 -0.17
C LEU A 113 -4.84 -4.17 1.07
N LEU A 114 -4.46 -2.90 1.24
CA LEU A 114 -3.64 -2.44 2.37
C LEU A 114 -4.45 -2.36 3.68
N ASN A 115 -5.71 -1.95 3.61
CA ASN A 115 -6.61 -1.80 4.76
C ASN A 115 -7.39 -3.07 5.12
N ARG A 116 -7.02 -4.25 4.60
CA ARG A 116 -7.64 -5.53 5.04
C ARG A 116 -7.47 -5.80 6.54
N LYS A 117 -6.60 -5.06 7.23
CA LYS A 117 -6.45 -5.10 8.70
C LYS A 117 -7.36 -4.13 9.47
N SER A 118 -8.17 -3.30 8.81
CA SER A 118 -9.12 -2.39 9.49
C SER A 118 -10.49 -3.04 9.78
N SER A 119 -10.73 -4.28 9.34
CA SER A 119 -11.94 -5.03 9.71
C SER A 119 -11.93 -5.49 11.16
N THR A 120 -10.86 -5.21 11.90
CA THR A 120 -10.72 -5.52 13.32
C THR A 120 -11.24 -4.38 14.22
N SER A 121 -12.18 -3.56 13.72
CA SER A 121 -12.96 -2.62 14.54
C SER A 121 -14.18 -3.28 15.20
N PHE A 122 -14.44 -4.56 14.91
CA PHE A 122 -15.51 -5.36 15.52
C PHE A 122 -14.91 -6.56 16.26
N LYS A 123 -13.94 -6.31 17.15
CA LYS A 123 -13.20 -7.39 17.81
C LYS A 123 -13.99 -8.08 18.91
N GLN A 124 -14.91 -7.37 19.55
CA GLN A 124 -15.46 -7.82 20.81
C GLN A 124 -16.97 -7.60 20.86
N VAL A 125 -17.68 -8.71 21.04
CA VAL A 125 -19.09 -8.74 21.39
C VAL A 125 -19.16 -8.82 22.90
N VAL A 126 -19.86 -7.88 23.53
CA VAL A 126 -20.06 -7.83 24.99
C VAL A 126 -21.51 -8.15 25.30
N MET A 127 -21.75 -8.72 26.48
CA MET A 127 -23.09 -8.91 27.03
C MET A 127 -23.18 -8.13 28.33
N PHE A 128 -24.19 -7.27 28.46
CA PHE A 128 -24.39 -6.45 29.64
C PHE A 128 -25.88 -6.34 29.97
N GLU A 129 -26.19 -5.95 31.19
CA GLU A 129 -27.58 -5.83 31.64
C GLU A 129 -28.15 -4.43 31.32
N TYR A 130 -29.22 -4.39 30.55
CA TYR A 130 -29.95 -3.15 30.24
C TYR A 130 -31.39 -3.48 29.80
N PRO A 131 -32.42 -2.71 30.19
CA PRO A 131 -32.37 -1.50 31.03
C PRO A 131 -32.44 -1.78 32.55
N ARG A 132 -32.58 -3.04 32.98
CA ARG A 132 -32.67 -3.44 34.39
C ARG A 132 -32.00 -4.80 34.64
N PRO A 133 -31.65 -5.13 35.90
CA PRO A 133 -31.03 -6.41 36.23
C PRO A 133 -31.84 -7.62 35.76
N GLY A 134 -31.16 -8.64 35.26
CA GLY A 134 -31.75 -9.85 34.70
C GLY A 134 -32.16 -9.78 33.22
N ILE A 135 -31.96 -8.65 32.54
CA ILE A 135 -32.16 -8.52 31.08
C ILE A 135 -30.82 -8.31 30.40
N ASN A 136 -30.31 -9.35 29.76
CA ASN A 136 -29.04 -9.31 29.02
C ASN A 136 -29.25 -8.81 27.58
N VAL A 137 -28.43 -7.86 27.17
CA VAL A 137 -28.35 -7.36 25.80
C VAL A 137 -26.96 -7.58 25.22
N ILE A 138 -26.91 -7.76 23.91
CA ILE A 138 -25.65 -7.93 23.18
C ILE A 138 -25.23 -6.58 22.61
N GLY A 139 -24.01 -6.18 22.93
CA GLY A 139 -23.36 -4.96 22.44
C GLY A 139 -22.13 -5.28 21.59
N LEU A 140 -21.76 -4.32 20.74
CA LEU A 140 -20.56 -4.40 19.92
C LEU A 140 -19.64 -3.26 20.32
N VAL A 141 -18.42 -3.60 20.75
CA VAL A 141 -17.41 -2.59 21.07
C VAL A 141 -17.02 -1.88 19.78
N THR A 142 -17.22 -0.56 19.75
CA THR A 142 -16.93 0.29 18.59
C THR A 142 -15.73 1.21 18.81
N ASN A 143 -15.28 1.36 20.05
CA ASN A 143 -14.11 2.16 20.43
C ASN A 143 -13.54 1.65 21.75
N GLU A 144 -12.25 1.32 21.78
CA GLU A 144 -11.53 0.86 22.98
C GLU A 144 -10.80 2.02 23.69
N GLU A 145 -10.64 3.18 23.02
CA GLU A 145 -9.99 4.38 23.56
C GLU A 145 -11.04 5.36 24.10
N LEU A 146 -11.58 5.04 25.27
CA LEU A 146 -12.61 5.84 25.95
C LEU A 146 -12.06 6.73 27.07
N GLY A 147 -10.78 7.13 27.02
CA GLY A 147 -10.05 7.74 28.15
C GLY A 147 -10.84 8.78 28.97
N ARG A 148 -11.57 9.69 28.32
CA ARG A 148 -12.38 10.71 29.01
C ARG A 148 -13.56 10.13 29.82
N LEU A 149 -14.09 8.97 29.43
CA LEU A 149 -15.15 8.26 30.16
C LEU A 149 -14.57 7.45 31.32
N GLN A 150 -13.40 6.81 31.16
CA GLN A 150 -12.72 6.13 32.25
C GLN A 150 -12.36 7.10 33.39
N ASP A 151 -11.92 8.32 33.05
CA ASP A 151 -11.65 9.37 34.03
C ASP A 151 -12.90 9.80 34.83
N LEU A 152 -14.09 9.69 34.22
CA LEU A 152 -15.36 10.09 34.83
C LEU A 152 -16.03 8.96 35.63
N THR A 153 -15.86 7.71 35.20
CA THR A 153 -16.48 6.54 35.84
C THR A 153 -15.56 5.91 36.90
N GLY A 154 -14.24 6.12 36.82
CA GLY A 154 -13.27 5.47 37.69
C GLY A 154 -13.14 3.97 37.46
N GLU A 155 -13.73 3.45 36.38
CA GLU A 155 -13.75 2.04 36.02
C GLU A 155 -13.09 1.83 34.66
N GLU A 156 -12.49 0.66 34.48
CA GLU A 156 -11.88 0.27 33.21
C GLU A 156 -12.99 -0.02 32.18
N CYS A 157 -13.35 1.00 31.39
CA CYS A 157 -14.36 0.90 30.33
C CYS A 157 -13.79 0.27 29.06
N VAL A 158 -14.55 -0.63 28.43
CA VAL A 158 -14.26 -1.28 27.15
C VAL A 158 -15.38 -1.02 26.15
#